data_AF-A0A1G3VBD0-F1
#
_entry.id   AF-A0A1G3VBD0-F1
#
_cell.length_a   1.000
_cell.length_b   1.000
_cell.length_c   1.000
_cell.angle_alpha   90.00
_cell.angle_beta   90.00
_cell.angle_gamma   90.00
#
_symmetry.space_group_name_H-M   'P 1'
#
loop_
_entity.id
_entity.type
_entity.pdbx_description
1 polymer ?
#
loop_
_entity_poly.entity_id
_entity_poly.type
_entity_poly.pdbx_seq_one_letter_code
_entity_poly.pdbx_strand_id
1 'polypeptide(L)'
;MPEDFKCGSIALIGFPNVGKSTLLNRLVGEKLAITSPKPQTTRQRLLGIVNLPQAQLLFLDTPGVLDPKGALNATLVAAALNALSEADVVVWLVEPQPPAANDQVLLPHLRQLDRPLIVVINKIDTVAKPRLLPIIGAYHELFPGAPIIPITALLGEGVAELKAEILKFLPASPPLYPLDQETDSTERFLVAELIRERVLHHTSEEIPHAVAVQVEEFDESRRPQLIKIRALIYVERNSQKGI
;
A
#
# COMPACT_ATOMS: atom_id res chain seq x y z
N MET A 1 11.72 -6.54 -26.32
CA MET A 1 11.28 -5.45 -25.42
C MET A 1 11.57 -4.13 -26.11
N PRO A 2 10.80 -3.06 -25.86
CA PRO A 2 11.09 -1.72 -26.38
C PRO A 2 12.48 -1.23 -25.90
N GLU A 3 13.18 -0.44 -26.72
CA GLU A 3 14.47 0.17 -26.32
C GLU A 3 14.32 1.16 -25.14
N ASP A 4 13.15 1.80 -25.02
CA ASP A 4 12.81 2.75 -23.95
C ASP A 4 11.98 2.11 -22.81
N PHE A 5 12.14 0.82 -22.54
CA PHE A 5 11.41 0.18 -21.44
C PHE A 5 11.77 0.86 -20.10
N LYS A 6 10.74 1.13 -19.29
CA LYS A 6 10.91 1.80 -17.99
C LYS A 6 10.71 0.82 -16.85
N CYS A 7 11.58 0.85 -15.85
CA CYS A 7 11.38 0.05 -14.64
C CYS A 7 11.84 0.83 -13.43
N GLY A 8 11.04 0.82 -12.37
CA GLY A 8 11.42 1.45 -11.12
C GLY A 8 10.40 1.26 -10.02
N SER A 9 10.82 1.68 -8.83
CA SER A 9 10.16 1.50 -7.56
C SER A 9 9.27 2.70 -7.19
N ILE A 10 8.10 2.41 -6.65
CA ILE A 10 7.10 3.39 -6.26
C ILE A 10 6.73 3.19 -4.80
N ALA A 11 7.01 4.16 -3.93
CA ALA A 11 6.58 4.12 -2.55
C ALA A 11 5.13 4.59 -2.44
N LEU A 12 4.23 3.71 -2.00
CA LEU A 12 2.86 4.08 -1.62
C LEU A 12 2.87 4.48 -0.14
N ILE A 13 2.72 5.77 0.14
CA ILE A 13 2.77 6.31 1.52
C ILE A 13 1.49 7.08 1.85
N GLY A 14 1.20 7.19 3.15
CA GLY A 14 0.02 7.87 3.66
C GLY A 14 -0.45 7.28 4.98
N PHE A 15 -1.36 7.98 5.65
CA PHE A 15 -1.90 7.55 6.94
C PHE A 15 -2.62 6.18 6.82
N PRO A 16 -2.82 5.40 7.90
CA PRO A 16 -3.67 4.21 7.84
C PRO A 16 -5.05 4.51 7.25
N ASN A 17 -5.65 3.49 6.62
CA ASN A 17 -7.01 3.54 6.07
C ASN A 17 -7.27 4.53 4.91
N VAL A 18 -6.27 5.29 4.43
CA VAL A 18 -6.42 6.14 3.23
C VAL A 18 -6.63 5.34 1.93
N GLY A 19 -6.43 4.02 1.96
CA GLY A 19 -6.71 3.12 0.83
C GLY A 19 -5.49 2.65 0.03
N LYS A 20 -4.28 2.66 0.61
CA LYS A 20 -3.03 2.17 -0.02
C LYS A 20 -3.16 0.74 -0.56
N SER A 21 -3.50 -0.22 0.30
CA SER A 21 -3.65 -1.63 -0.09
C SER A 21 -4.77 -1.85 -1.10
N THR A 22 -5.85 -1.05 -1.04
CA THR A 22 -6.93 -1.08 -2.04
C THR A 22 -6.44 -0.60 -3.40
N LEU A 23 -5.65 0.48 -3.43
CA LEU A 23 -5.04 0.98 -4.66
C LEU A 23 -4.04 -0.04 -5.21
N LEU A 24 -3.20 -0.63 -4.37
CA LEU A 24 -2.23 -1.64 -4.78
C LEU A 24 -2.89 -2.84 -5.46
N ASN A 25 -3.91 -3.43 -4.81
CA ASN A 25 -4.68 -4.53 -5.40
C ASN A 25 -5.30 -4.15 -6.74
N ARG A 26 -5.79 -2.91 -6.87
CA ARG A 26 -6.34 -2.44 -8.15
C ARG A 26 -5.28 -2.27 -9.24
N LEU A 27 -4.11 -1.78 -8.88
CA LEU A 27 -3.03 -1.55 -9.82
C LEU A 27 -2.48 -2.87 -10.37
N VAL A 28 -2.37 -3.87 -9.50
CA VAL A 28 -1.92 -5.22 -9.86
C VAL A 28 -3.02 -5.99 -10.59
N GLY A 29 -4.28 -5.85 -10.18
CA GLY A 29 -5.41 -6.58 -10.74
C GLY A 29 -5.82 -7.80 -9.91
N GLU A 30 -4.98 -8.19 -8.95
CA GLU A 30 -5.23 -9.27 -7.99
C GLU A 30 -5.21 -8.78 -6.54
N LYS A 31 -5.72 -9.63 -5.63
CA LYS A 31 -5.73 -9.34 -4.20
C LYS A 31 -4.42 -9.79 -3.54
N LEU A 32 -3.40 -8.93 -3.59
CA LEU A 32 -2.09 -9.18 -2.96
C LEU A 32 -2.00 -8.64 -1.53
N ALA A 33 -2.50 -7.43 -1.29
CA ALA A 33 -2.45 -6.76 0.00
C ALA A 33 -3.77 -6.92 0.75
N ILE A 34 -3.70 -7.15 2.05
CA ILE A 34 -4.91 -7.26 2.86
C ILE A 34 -5.55 -5.91 3.14
N THR A 35 -6.87 -5.91 3.27
CA THR A 35 -7.67 -4.71 3.50
C THR A 35 -8.57 -4.87 4.73
N SER A 36 -8.56 -3.91 5.63
CA SER A 36 -9.42 -3.89 6.81
C SER A 36 -9.71 -2.44 7.22
N PRO A 37 -10.89 -2.15 7.80
CA PRO A 37 -11.15 -0.84 8.39
C PRO A 37 -10.31 -0.58 9.66
N LYS A 38 -9.69 -1.63 10.24
CA LYS A 38 -8.79 -1.47 11.40
C LYS A 38 -7.45 -0.86 10.94
N PRO A 39 -6.89 0.11 11.68
CA PRO A 39 -5.57 0.65 11.35
C PRO A 39 -4.48 -0.43 11.47
N GLN A 40 -3.31 -0.17 10.86
CA GLN A 40 -2.13 -1.06 10.88
C GLN A 40 -2.32 -2.40 10.15
N THR A 41 -3.01 -2.38 9.00
CA THR A 41 -3.18 -3.58 8.17
C THR A 41 -1.85 -4.09 7.63
N THR A 42 -1.02 -3.25 7.01
CA THR A 42 0.29 -3.65 6.47
C THR A 42 1.38 -3.59 7.56
N ARG A 43 2.02 -4.73 7.88
CA ARG A 43 3.09 -4.84 8.89
C ARG A 43 4.46 -5.17 8.30
N GLN A 44 4.48 -5.79 7.13
CA GLN A 44 5.69 -6.14 6.37
C GLN A 44 5.59 -5.50 4.98
N ARG A 45 6.74 -5.12 4.42
CA ARG A 45 6.83 -4.56 3.07
C ARG A 45 6.35 -5.63 2.08
N LEU A 46 5.34 -5.29 1.28
CA LEU A 46 4.86 -6.11 0.18
C LEU A 46 5.24 -5.42 -1.13
N LEU A 47 5.86 -6.15 -2.05
CA LEU A 47 6.08 -5.67 -3.40
C LEU A 47 4.91 -6.11 -4.30
N GLY A 48 4.21 -5.15 -4.89
CA GLY A 48 3.29 -5.40 -6.00
C GLY A 48 3.95 -5.01 -7.32
N ILE A 49 3.93 -5.92 -8.28
CA ILE A 49 4.58 -5.77 -9.59
C ILE A 49 3.47 -5.59 -10.63
N VAL A 50 3.51 -4.48 -11.35
CA VAL A 50 2.58 -4.22 -12.46
C VAL A 50 3.35 -4.20 -13.76
N ASN A 51 3.13 -5.22 -14.57
CA ASN A 51 3.74 -5.36 -15.90
C ASN A 51 2.87 -4.68 -16.96
N LEU A 52 3.45 -3.71 -17.66
CA LEU A 52 2.88 -3.04 -18.83
C LEU A 52 3.74 -3.33 -20.06
N PRO A 53 3.21 -3.19 -21.29
CA PRO A 53 3.99 -3.41 -22.52
C PRO A 53 5.29 -2.59 -22.60
N GLN A 54 5.29 -1.40 -22.00
CA GLN A 54 6.39 -0.43 -22.03
C GLN A 54 7.08 -0.21 -20.68
N ALA A 55 6.62 -0.84 -19.60
CA ALA A 55 7.19 -0.61 -18.27
C ALA A 55 6.89 -1.71 -17.25
N GLN A 56 7.70 -1.77 -16.19
CA GLN A 56 7.43 -2.57 -14.99
C GLN A 56 7.45 -1.66 -13.76
N LEU A 57 6.29 -1.52 -13.10
CA LEU A 57 6.10 -0.65 -11.95
C LEU A 57 6.19 -1.50 -10.67
N LEU A 58 7.09 -1.15 -9.77
CA LEU A 58 7.38 -1.90 -8.54
C LEU A 58 6.83 -1.14 -7.32
N PHE A 59 5.58 -1.41 -6.95
CA PHE A 59 4.92 -0.75 -5.83
C PHE A 59 5.35 -1.35 -4.49
N LEU A 60 5.95 -0.51 -3.65
CA LEU A 60 6.30 -0.85 -2.28
C LEU A 60 5.12 -0.46 -1.38
N ASP A 61 4.33 -1.45 -0.92
CA ASP A 61 3.31 -1.19 0.10
C ASP A 61 4.03 -0.92 1.42
N THR A 62 3.84 0.28 1.94
CA THR A 62 4.41 0.68 3.22
C THR A 62 3.33 0.64 4.30
N PRO A 63 3.67 0.23 5.53
CA PRO A 63 2.80 0.44 6.67
C PRO A 63 2.31 1.88 6.73
N GLY A 64 1.04 2.09 7.08
CA GLY A 64 0.51 3.43 7.24
C GLY A 64 1.29 4.20 8.32
N VAL A 65 1.72 5.42 7.99
CA VAL A 65 2.51 6.25 8.92
C VAL A 65 1.61 6.73 10.04
N LEU A 66 1.98 6.42 11.28
CA LEU A 66 1.26 6.75 12.51
C LEU A 66 2.07 7.73 13.37
N ASP A 67 1.40 8.38 14.32
CA ASP A 67 2.07 9.05 15.45
C ASP A 67 2.96 8.00 16.17
N PRO A 68 4.29 8.23 16.32
CA PRO A 68 5.27 7.23 16.76
C PRO A 68 5.15 6.75 18.23
N LYS A 69 3.97 6.83 18.85
CA LYS A 69 3.75 6.36 20.22
C LYS A 69 3.84 4.82 20.28
N GLY A 70 4.94 4.31 20.83
CA GLY A 70 5.21 2.89 21.05
C GLY A 70 6.23 2.28 20.07
N ALA A 71 6.94 1.24 20.49
CA ALA A 71 8.08 0.68 19.75
C ALA A 71 7.71 0.10 18.36
N LEU A 72 6.53 -0.54 18.25
CA LEU A 72 6.02 -1.01 16.96
C LEU A 72 5.76 0.17 16.01
N ASN A 73 5.10 1.23 16.48
CA ASN A 73 4.80 2.40 15.66
C ASN A 73 6.08 3.11 15.18
N ALA A 74 7.09 3.24 16.03
CA ALA A 74 8.39 3.79 15.63
C ALA A 74 9.05 2.96 14.52
N THR A 75 8.96 1.63 14.59
CA THR A 75 9.50 0.71 13.56
C THR A 75 8.74 0.86 12.24
N LEU A 76 7.40 0.97 12.29
CA LEU A 76 6.57 1.15 11.09
C LEU A 76 6.82 2.51 10.43
N VAL A 77 7.00 3.58 11.22
CA VAL A 77 7.40 4.89 10.70
C VAL A 77 8.77 4.82 10.04
N ALA A 78 9.77 4.20 10.68
CA ALA A 78 11.09 4.03 10.09
C ALA A 78 11.05 3.25 8.77
N ALA A 79 10.25 2.18 8.69
CA ALA A 79 10.05 1.42 7.45
C ALA A 79 9.43 2.27 6.33
N ALA A 80 8.43 3.10 6.65
CA ALA A 80 7.82 4.00 5.68
C ALA A 80 8.79 5.10 5.21
N LEU A 81 9.60 5.66 6.12
CA LEU A 81 10.62 6.65 5.78
C LEU A 81 11.76 6.05 4.94
N ASN A 82 12.18 4.82 5.23
CA ASN A 82 13.17 4.12 4.40
C ASN A 82 12.64 3.89 2.98
N ALA A 83 11.38 3.50 2.83
CA ALA A 83 10.77 3.32 1.52
C ALA A 83 10.73 4.62 0.69
N LEU A 84 10.54 5.79 1.33
CA LEU A 84 10.68 7.09 0.65
C LEU A 84 12.08 7.28 0.07
N SER A 85 13.11 6.85 0.79
CA SER A 85 14.51 6.97 0.36
C SER A 85 14.96 5.92 -0.64
N GLU A 86 14.18 4.87 -0.86
CA GLU A 86 14.50 3.80 -1.84
C GLU A 86 13.74 3.99 -3.16
N ALA A 87 12.54 4.57 -3.13
CA ALA A 87 11.67 4.63 -4.30
C ALA A 87 12.08 5.66 -5.36
N ASP A 88 12.01 5.31 -6.65
CA ASP A 88 12.18 6.24 -7.77
C ASP A 88 11.07 7.29 -7.83
N VAL A 89 9.85 6.92 -7.41
CA VAL A 89 8.68 7.81 -7.35
C VAL A 89 7.96 7.64 -6.02
N VAL A 90 7.56 8.74 -5.40
CA VAL A 90 6.73 8.73 -4.19
C VAL A 90 5.29 9.07 -4.54
N VAL A 91 4.37 8.21 -4.12
CA VAL A 91 2.93 8.40 -4.29
C VAL A 91 2.31 8.56 -2.90
N TRP A 92 1.95 9.80 -2.56
CA TRP A 92 1.34 10.15 -1.29
C TRP A 92 -0.18 10.12 -1.37
N LEU A 93 -0.79 9.10 -0.76
CA LEU A 93 -2.24 8.95 -0.67
C LEU A 93 -2.80 9.68 0.54
N VAL A 94 -3.84 10.47 0.27
CA VAL A 94 -4.63 11.20 1.26
C VAL A 94 -6.13 10.96 1.04
N GLU A 95 -6.93 11.28 2.05
CA GLU A 95 -8.39 11.30 1.93
C GLU A 95 -8.88 12.64 1.33
N PRO A 96 -10.13 12.74 0.86
CA PRO A 96 -10.64 13.91 0.16
C PRO A 96 -11.03 15.00 1.16
N GLN A 97 -10.01 15.53 1.83
CA GLN A 97 -10.10 16.62 2.80
C GLN A 97 -8.82 17.47 2.72
N PRO A 98 -8.89 18.76 3.13
CA PRO A 98 -7.70 19.58 3.25
C PRO A 98 -6.65 18.96 4.17
N PRO A 99 -5.36 19.32 4.00
CA PRO A 99 -4.27 18.82 4.85
C PRO A 99 -4.59 18.96 6.34
N ALA A 100 -4.47 17.86 7.08
CA ALA A 100 -4.86 17.75 8.48
C ALA A 100 -3.64 17.52 9.40
N ALA A 101 -3.89 17.43 10.72
CA ALA A 101 -2.84 17.22 11.71
C ALA A 101 -2.03 15.93 11.45
N ASN A 102 -2.68 14.86 10.98
CA ASN A 102 -2.03 13.59 10.70
C ASN A 102 -1.02 13.69 9.54
N ASP A 103 -1.27 14.58 8.58
CA ASP A 103 -0.36 14.80 7.45
C ASP A 103 0.93 15.47 7.90
N GLN A 104 0.91 16.23 9.00
CA GLN A 104 2.09 16.92 9.52
C GLN A 104 3.23 15.98 9.93
N VAL A 105 2.95 14.70 10.16
CA VAL A 105 4.01 13.69 10.40
C VAL A 105 4.83 13.46 9.13
N LEU A 106 4.19 13.46 7.95
CA LEU A 106 4.82 13.20 6.67
C LEU A 106 5.33 14.47 5.97
N LEU A 107 4.66 15.61 6.17
CA LEU A 107 4.96 16.86 5.47
C LEU A 107 6.44 17.30 5.56
N PRO A 108 7.14 17.24 6.71
CA PRO A 108 8.55 17.62 6.79
C PRO A 108 9.43 16.77 5.87
N HIS A 109 9.16 15.47 5.80
CA HIS A 109 9.90 14.53 4.96
C HIS A 109 9.58 14.74 3.48
N LEU A 110 8.30 14.93 3.15
CA LEU A 110 7.86 15.14 1.76
C LEU A 110 8.37 16.46 1.18
N ARG A 111 8.52 17.51 2.00
CA ARG A 111 9.09 18.80 1.58
C ARG A 111 10.60 18.74 1.32
N GLN A 112 11.30 17.78 1.90
CA GLN A 112 12.74 17.58 1.73
C GLN A 112 13.06 16.50 0.69
N LEU A 113 12.04 15.92 0.05
CA LEU A 113 12.19 14.84 -0.90
C LEU A 113 12.95 15.34 -2.14
N ASP A 114 14.00 14.62 -2.52
CA ASP A 114 14.82 14.86 -3.71
C ASP A 114 14.32 14.07 -4.94
N ARG A 115 13.11 13.52 -4.85
CA ARG A 115 12.50 12.62 -5.83
C ARG A 115 11.10 13.08 -6.24
N PRO A 116 10.61 12.62 -7.40
CA PRO A 116 9.26 12.90 -7.86
C PRO A 116 8.19 12.51 -6.83
N LEU A 117 7.33 13.47 -6.51
CA LEU A 117 6.16 13.29 -5.64
C LEU A 117 4.89 13.43 -6.46
N ILE A 118 3.96 12.47 -6.30
CA ILE A 118 2.59 12.56 -6.80
C ILE A 118 1.65 12.51 -5.58
N VAL A 119 0.77 13.50 -5.47
CA VAL A 119 -0.28 13.52 -4.43
C VAL A 119 -1.54 12.87 -5.01
N VAL A 120 -2.07 11.89 -4.30
CA VAL A 120 -3.25 11.12 -4.73
C VAL A 120 -4.36 11.33 -3.71
N ILE A 121 -5.41 12.02 -4.12
CA ILE A 121 -6.60 12.24 -3.29
C ILE A 121 -7.55 11.08 -3.56
N ASN A 122 -7.57 10.10 -2.66
CA ASN A 122 -8.38 8.90 -2.80
C ASN A 122 -9.81 9.11 -2.25
N LYS A 123 -10.71 8.17 -2.53
CA LYS A 123 -12.09 8.11 -2.04
C LYS A 123 -12.95 9.30 -2.47
N ILE A 124 -12.70 9.87 -3.65
CA ILE A 124 -13.43 11.05 -4.13
C ILE A 124 -14.95 10.81 -4.29
N ASP A 125 -15.38 9.55 -4.36
CA ASP A 125 -16.77 9.11 -4.29
C ASP A 125 -17.47 9.47 -2.97
N THR A 126 -16.71 9.72 -1.90
CA THR A 126 -17.24 10.07 -0.57
C THR A 126 -17.55 11.55 -0.40
N VAL A 127 -17.23 12.40 -1.39
CA VAL A 127 -17.45 13.84 -1.33
C VAL A 127 -18.15 14.37 -2.59
N ALA A 128 -18.90 15.45 -2.44
CA ALA A 128 -19.52 16.12 -3.58
C ALA A 128 -18.44 16.80 -4.46
N LYS A 129 -18.56 16.68 -5.79
CA LYS A 129 -17.61 17.24 -6.77
C LYS A 129 -17.22 18.71 -6.54
N PRO A 130 -18.13 19.63 -6.17
CA PRO A 130 -17.75 21.03 -5.90
C PRO A 130 -16.76 21.22 -4.75
N ARG A 131 -16.65 20.25 -3.83
CA ARG A 131 -15.68 20.28 -2.73
C ARG A 131 -14.28 19.85 -3.14
N LEU A 132 -14.11 19.15 -4.26
CA LEU A 132 -12.81 18.63 -4.68
C LEU A 132 -11.84 19.73 -5.11
N LEU A 133 -12.31 20.77 -5.82
CA LEU A 133 -11.44 21.84 -6.31
C LEU A 133 -10.71 22.58 -5.16
N PRO A 134 -11.38 23.01 -4.08
CA PRO A 134 -10.68 23.56 -2.91
C PRO A 134 -9.65 22.61 -2.28
N ILE A 135 -9.95 21.31 -2.22
CA ILE A 135 -9.04 20.31 -1.65
C ILE A 135 -7.78 20.18 -2.51
N ILE A 136 -7.94 20.06 -3.83
CA ILE A 136 -6.83 20.04 -4.79
C ILE A 136 -5.98 21.30 -4.65
N GLY A 137 -6.62 22.47 -4.55
CA GLY A 137 -5.94 23.74 -4.33
C GLY A 137 -5.06 23.74 -3.08
N ALA A 138 -5.55 23.23 -1.95
CA ALA A 138 -4.79 23.17 -0.71
C ALA A 138 -3.52 22.30 -0.81
N TYR A 139 -3.59 21.16 -1.52
CA TYR A 139 -2.39 20.34 -1.76
C TYR A 139 -1.45 20.96 -2.80
N HIS A 140 -1.97 21.72 -3.77
CA HIS A 140 -1.16 22.44 -4.74
C HIS A 140 -0.36 23.57 -4.09
N GLU A 141 -0.95 24.29 -3.14
CA GLU A 141 -0.23 25.30 -2.35
C GLU A 141 0.93 24.70 -1.55
N LEU A 142 0.76 23.46 -1.05
CA LEU A 142 1.83 22.76 -0.33
C LEU A 142 2.93 22.23 -1.26
N PHE A 143 2.57 21.77 -2.46
CA PHE A 143 3.48 21.16 -3.42
C PHE A 143 3.20 21.64 -4.86
N PRO A 144 3.60 22.89 -5.22
CA PRO A 144 3.21 23.48 -6.51
C PRO A 144 3.70 22.71 -7.76
N GLY A 145 4.78 21.93 -7.63
CA GLY A 145 5.34 21.12 -8.71
C GLY A 145 4.90 19.65 -8.74
N ALA A 146 4.16 19.19 -7.72
CA ALA A 146 3.71 17.80 -7.65
C ALA A 146 2.39 17.63 -8.42
N PRO A 147 2.26 16.62 -9.29
CA PRO A 147 0.97 16.24 -9.85
C PRO A 147 -0.01 15.84 -8.75
N ILE A 148 -1.26 16.29 -8.87
CA ILE A 148 -2.34 15.98 -7.93
C ILE A 148 -3.42 15.23 -8.67
N ILE A 149 -3.60 13.94 -8.34
CA ILE A 149 -4.49 13.04 -9.05
C ILE A 149 -5.64 12.61 -8.12
N PRO A 150 -6.87 13.10 -8.34
CA PRO A 150 -8.04 12.60 -7.63
C PRO A 150 -8.43 11.22 -8.15
N ILE A 151 -8.63 10.24 -7.26
CA ILE A 151 -8.98 8.87 -7.63
C ILE A 151 -10.07 8.28 -6.73
N THR A 152 -10.69 7.22 -7.21
CA THR A 152 -11.36 6.24 -6.35
C THR A 152 -10.69 4.89 -6.51
N ALA A 153 -9.82 4.49 -5.57
CA ALA A 153 -9.15 3.18 -5.62
C ALA A 153 -10.13 2.00 -5.63
N LEU A 154 -11.33 2.16 -5.07
CA LEU A 154 -12.37 1.12 -5.04
C LEU A 154 -13.17 1.02 -6.36
N LEU A 155 -13.28 2.10 -7.13
CA LEU A 155 -14.12 2.19 -8.34
C LEU A 155 -13.28 2.32 -9.61
N GLY A 156 -12.02 2.73 -9.50
CA GLY A 156 -11.01 2.74 -10.56
C GLY A 156 -10.91 4.07 -11.28
N GLU A 157 -11.79 5.02 -10.97
CA GLU A 157 -11.71 6.40 -11.46
C GLU A 157 -10.35 7.00 -11.09
N GLY A 158 -9.66 7.63 -12.04
CA GLY A 158 -8.37 8.28 -11.82
C GLY A 158 -7.14 7.37 -11.82
N VAL A 159 -7.31 6.03 -11.77
CA VAL A 159 -6.18 5.09 -11.63
C VAL A 159 -5.36 4.97 -12.92
N ALA A 160 -6.00 5.12 -14.08
CA ALA A 160 -5.29 5.13 -15.37
C ALA A 160 -4.43 6.39 -15.51
N GLU A 161 -4.96 7.55 -15.10
CA GLU A 161 -4.23 8.82 -15.05
C GLU A 161 -3.04 8.73 -14.09
N LEU A 162 -3.24 8.14 -12.90
CA LEU A 162 -2.15 7.91 -11.94
C LEU A 162 -1.02 7.07 -12.55
N LYS A 163 -1.35 5.96 -13.24
CA LYS A 163 -0.34 5.13 -13.92
C LYS A 163 0.42 5.91 -14.98
N ALA A 164 -0.30 6.68 -15.81
CA ALA A 164 0.30 7.51 -16.84
C ALA A 164 1.25 8.56 -16.25
N GLU A 165 0.90 9.15 -15.10
CA GLU A 165 1.73 10.13 -14.41
C GLU A 165 3.00 9.49 -13.83
N ILE A 166 2.89 8.33 -13.17
CA ILE A 166 4.04 7.57 -12.66
C ILE A 166 5.04 7.26 -13.78
N LEU A 167 4.56 6.83 -14.95
CA LEU A 167 5.41 6.48 -16.09
C LEU A 167 6.31 7.63 -16.57
N LYS A 168 5.91 8.89 -16.38
CA LYS A 168 6.72 10.04 -16.77
C LYS A 168 8.01 10.14 -15.97
N PHE A 169 7.97 9.71 -14.71
CA PHE A 169 9.07 9.83 -13.76
C PHE A 169 9.95 8.59 -13.67
N LEU A 170 9.48 7.43 -14.13
CA LEU A 170 10.27 6.20 -14.08
C LEU A 170 11.52 6.27 -14.99
N PRO A 171 12.66 5.73 -14.52
CA PRO A 171 13.88 5.67 -15.29
C PRO A 171 13.77 4.61 -16.41
N ALA A 172 14.55 4.79 -17.47
CA ALA A 172 14.77 3.76 -18.47
C ALA A 172 15.61 2.64 -17.85
N SER A 173 15.09 1.42 -17.86
CA SER A 173 15.72 0.26 -17.24
C SER A 173 15.01 -1.01 -17.73
N PRO A 174 15.71 -2.12 -17.99
CA PRO A 174 15.04 -3.40 -18.24
C PRO A 174 14.18 -3.82 -17.05
N PRO A 175 13.21 -4.75 -17.24
CA PRO A 175 12.46 -5.30 -16.12
C PRO A 175 13.39 -5.98 -15.11
N LEU A 176 13.15 -5.75 -13.83
CA LEU A 176 13.89 -6.36 -12.72
C LEU A 176 13.32 -7.73 -12.33
N TYR A 177 12.06 -7.98 -12.64
CA TYR A 177 11.35 -9.23 -12.37
C TYR A 177 10.78 -9.86 -13.66
N PRO A 178 10.54 -11.19 -13.67
CA PRO A 178 9.77 -11.85 -14.72
C PRO A 178 8.43 -11.15 -15.01
N LEU A 179 8.01 -11.11 -16.28
CA LEU A 179 6.82 -10.37 -16.72
C LEU A 179 5.48 -11.03 -16.34
N ASP A 180 5.52 -12.27 -15.87
CA ASP A 180 4.42 -13.05 -15.32
C ASP A 180 4.34 -12.98 -13.79
N GLN A 181 5.33 -12.35 -13.14
CA GLN A 181 5.38 -12.23 -11.69
C GLN A 181 4.64 -10.97 -11.21
N GLU A 182 3.75 -11.14 -10.24
CA GLU A 182 2.94 -10.06 -9.65
C GLU A 182 3.42 -9.62 -8.26
N THR A 183 4.20 -10.46 -7.57
CA THR A 183 4.78 -10.16 -6.25
C THR A 183 6.04 -10.99 -6.00
N ASP A 184 6.91 -10.54 -5.10
CA ASP A 184 8.06 -11.32 -4.60
C ASP A 184 7.71 -12.20 -3.40
N SER A 185 6.47 -12.14 -2.93
CA SER A 185 6.02 -12.83 -1.73
C SER A 185 5.65 -14.29 -1.99
N THR A 186 5.95 -15.15 -1.01
CA THR A 186 5.57 -16.57 -1.08
C THR A 186 4.06 -16.77 -0.93
N GLU A 187 3.49 -17.80 -1.54
CA GLU A 187 2.07 -18.16 -1.37
C GLU A 187 1.71 -18.40 0.11
N ARG A 188 2.64 -18.98 0.88
CA ARG A 188 2.47 -19.17 2.33
C ARG A 188 2.26 -17.84 3.06
N PHE A 189 3.01 -16.81 2.68
CA PHE A 189 2.84 -15.47 3.23
C PHE A 189 1.48 -14.89 2.86
N LEU A 190 1.10 -14.96 1.57
CA LEU A 190 -0.21 -14.47 1.11
C LEU A 190 -1.37 -15.15 1.85
N VAL A 191 -1.30 -16.47 2.04
CA VAL A 191 -2.29 -17.23 2.82
C VAL A 191 -2.32 -16.78 4.29
N ALA A 192 -1.18 -16.60 4.93
CA ALA A 192 -1.12 -16.11 6.31
C ALA A 192 -1.79 -14.74 6.45
N GLU A 193 -1.53 -13.85 5.50
CA GLU A 193 -2.11 -12.53 5.44
C GLU A 193 -3.64 -12.59 5.20
N LEU A 194 -4.12 -13.44 4.29
CA LEU A 194 -5.56 -13.64 4.08
C LEU A 194 -6.28 -14.13 5.33
N ILE A 195 -5.68 -15.06 6.08
CA ILE A 195 -6.21 -15.51 7.37
C ILE A 195 -6.23 -14.33 8.36
N ARG A 196 -5.13 -13.58 8.46
CA ARG A 196 -5.04 -12.42 9.34
C ARG A 196 -6.07 -11.36 9.01
N GLU A 197 -6.33 -11.08 7.74
CA GLU A 197 -7.39 -10.18 7.29
C GLU A 197 -8.75 -10.59 7.89
N ARG A 198 -9.07 -11.89 7.87
CA ARG A 198 -10.30 -12.40 8.49
C ARG A 198 -10.31 -12.19 9.99
N VAL A 199 -9.19 -12.38 10.68
CA VAL A 199 -9.09 -12.04 12.11
C VAL A 199 -9.37 -10.55 12.33
N LEU A 200 -8.76 -9.65 11.55
CA LEU A 200 -8.97 -8.20 11.67
C LEU A 200 -10.43 -7.78 11.44
N HIS A 201 -11.16 -8.45 10.55
CA HIS A 201 -12.57 -8.15 10.28
C HIS A 201 -13.52 -8.67 11.35
N HIS A 202 -13.23 -9.84 11.92
CA HIS A 202 -14.14 -10.52 12.85
C HIS A 202 -13.80 -10.30 14.33
N THR A 203 -12.70 -9.60 14.62
CA THR A 203 -12.29 -9.29 15.99
C THR A 203 -12.25 -7.78 16.23
N SER A 204 -12.29 -7.39 17.50
CA SER A 204 -12.29 -6.00 17.95
C SER A 204 -11.37 -5.85 19.17
N GLU A 205 -11.36 -4.64 19.75
CA GLU A 205 -10.54 -4.31 20.92
C GLU A 205 -9.04 -4.54 20.64
N GLU A 206 -8.30 -5.18 21.54
CA GLU A 206 -6.86 -5.37 21.36
C GLU A 206 -6.49 -6.49 20.37
N ILE A 207 -7.41 -7.40 20.02
CA ILE A 207 -7.10 -8.59 19.21
C ILE A 207 -6.51 -8.24 17.83
N PRO A 208 -7.08 -7.30 17.03
CA PRO A 208 -6.52 -6.93 15.74
C PRO A 208 -5.06 -6.45 15.80
N HIS A 209 -4.63 -5.93 16.94
CA HIS A 209 -3.29 -5.40 17.15
C HIS A 209 -2.34 -6.44 17.74
N ALA A 210 -2.84 -7.52 18.33
CA ALA A 210 -2.07 -8.55 19.03
C ALA A 210 -1.88 -9.85 18.24
N VAL A 211 -2.30 -9.91 16.97
CA VAL A 211 -2.32 -11.15 16.18
C VAL A 211 -1.16 -11.26 15.19
N ALA A 212 -0.58 -12.46 15.08
CA ALA A 212 0.28 -12.88 13.99
C ALA A 212 -0.19 -14.25 13.46
N VAL A 213 -0.05 -14.49 12.15
CA VAL A 213 -0.43 -15.77 11.53
C VAL A 213 0.79 -16.38 10.86
N GLN A 214 0.99 -17.67 11.04
CA GLN A 214 2.04 -18.44 10.40
C GLN A 214 1.46 -19.70 9.77
N VAL A 215 1.80 -19.98 8.51
CA VAL A 215 1.47 -21.25 7.85
C VAL A 215 2.55 -22.29 8.17
N GLU A 216 2.17 -23.38 8.84
CA GLU A 216 3.05 -24.49 9.20
C GLU A 216 3.08 -25.59 8.13
N GLU A 217 1.93 -25.88 7.52
CA GLU A 217 1.78 -26.92 6.51
C GLU A 217 1.09 -26.32 5.27
N PHE A 218 1.68 -26.60 4.11
CA PHE A 218 1.11 -26.28 2.80
C PHE A 218 1.36 -27.51 1.92
N ASP A 219 0.35 -28.37 1.83
CA ASP A 219 0.43 -29.68 1.18
C ASP A 219 -0.49 -29.74 -0.04
N GLU A 220 0.14 -29.74 -1.21
CA GLU A 220 -0.50 -29.86 -2.53
C GLU A 220 -0.42 -31.29 -3.09
N SER A 221 0.32 -32.17 -2.40
CA SER A 221 0.78 -33.45 -2.96
C SER A 221 -0.26 -34.57 -2.84
N ARG A 222 -1.13 -34.51 -1.83
CA ARG A 222 -2.02 -35.64 -1.49
C ARG A 222 -3.24 -35.75 -2.38
N ARG A 223 -3.71 -34.66 -2.96
CA ARG A 223 -4.93 -34.62 -3.81
C ARG A 223 -4.80 -33.51 -4.86
N PRO A 224 -4.85 -33.81 -6.17
CA PRO A 224 -4.62 -32.82 -7.24
C PRO A 224 -5.56 -31.60 -7.26
N GLN A 225 -6.67 -31.65 -6.53
CA GLN A 225 -7.68 -30.57 -6.46
C GLN A 225 -7.86 -30.00 -5.05
N LEU A 226 -7.03 -30.40 -4.09
CA LEU A 226 -7.18 -30.04 -2.68
C LEU A 226 -5.82 -29.66 -2.10
N ILE A 227 -5.67 -28.38 -1.78
CA ILE A 227 -4.53 -27.86 -1.03
C ILE A 227 -4.88 -27.91 0.45
N LYS A 228 -4.06 -28.60 1.25
CA LYS A 228 -4.22 -28.66 2.71
C LYS A 228 -3.29 -27.64 3.36
N ILE A 229 -3.89 -26.73 4.12
CA ILE A 229 -3.19 -25.65 4.82
C ILE A 229 -3.38 -25.84 6.33
N ARG A 230 -2.29 -25.83 7.09
CA ARG A 230 -2.32 -25.68 8.55
C ARG A 230 -1.65 -24.36 8.91
N ALA A 231 -2.35 -23.52 9.67
CA ALA A 231 -1.84 -22.25 10.14
C ALA A 231 -2.01 -22.12 11.66
N LEU A 232 -1.07 -21.44 12.29
CA LEU A 232 -1.12 -21.02 13.68
C LEU A 232 -1.47 -19.54 13.76
N ILE A 233 -2.40 -19.21 14.66
CA ILE A 233 -2.75 -17.84 15.02
C ILE A 233 -2.15 -17.58 16.40
N TYR A 234 -1.19 -16.68 16.46
CA TYR A 234 -0.56 -16.24 17.70
C TYR A 234 -1.28 -15.01 18.24
N VAL A 235 -1.37 -14.94 19.57
CA VAL A 235 -1.83 -13.78 20.34
C VAL A 235 -0.85 -13.49 21.47
N GLU A 236 -0.76 -12.25 21.92
CA GLU A 236 0.20 -11.83 22.94
C GLU A 236 -0.10 -12.41 24.34
N ARG A 237 -1.38 -12.62 24.67
CA ARG A 237 -1.83 -13.02 26.02
C ARG A 237 -2.82 -14.18 25.96
N ASN A 238 -2.81 -15.03 26.98
CA ASN A 238 -3.76 -16.15 27.04
C ASN A 238 -5.22 -15.70 27.13
N SER A 239 -5.52 -14.56 27.74
CA SER A 239 -6.89 -14.00 27.79
C SER A 239 -7.47 -13.75 26.39
N GLN A 240 -6.61 -13.41 25.43
CA GLN A 240 -6.99 -13.14 24.04
C GLN A 240 -7.37 -14.41 23.27
N LYS A 241 -6.92 -15.60 23.71
CA LYS A 241 -7.25 -16.88 23.05
C LYS A 241 -8.70 -17.31 23.26
N GLY A 242 -9.34 -16.82 24.33
CA GLY A 242 -10.72 -17.16 24.68
C GLY A 242 -11.78 -16.28 24.01
N ILE A 243 -11.36 -15.28 23.26
CA ILE A 243 -12.19 -14.33 22.50
C ILE A 243 -12.28 -14.81 21.05
#